data_AF-A0A6L7WUU1-F1
#
_entry.id   AF-A0A6L7WUU1-F1
#
_cell.length_a   1.000
_cell.length_b   1.000
_cell.length_c   1.000
_cell.angle_alpha   90.00
_cell.angle_beta   90.00
_cell.angle_gamma   90.00
#
_symmetry.space_group_name_H-M   'P 1'
#
loop_
_entity.id
_entity.type
_entity.pdbx_description
1 polymer ?
#
loop_
_entity_poly.entity_id
_entity_poly.type
_entity_poly.pdbx_seq_one_letter_code
_entity_poly.pdbx_strand_id
1 'polypeptide(L)' 'MESRFLYVDVAAQRAKQLRRGALPRLEELAGGAEADTPVKLSHKLERIAMREVDRRKIHYDVPDPAPASGE' A
#
# COMPACT_ATOMS: atom_id res chain seq x y z
N MET A 1 0.52 9.67 9.56
CA MET A 1 -0.81 9.63 8.91
C MET A 1 -1.83 10.04 9.93
N GLU A 2 -2.74 10.92 9.55
CA GLU A 2 -3.68 11.58 10.47
C GLU A 2 -5.02 10.82 10.57
N SER A 3 -5.29 9.89 9.65
CA SER A 3 -6.51 9.07 9.62
C SER A 3 -6.20 7.59 9.40
N ARG A 4 -6.89 6.72 10.16
CA ARG A 4 -6.81 5.25 10.00
C ARG A 4 -7.39 4.80 8.66
N PHE A 5 -8.43 5.47 8.17
CA PHE A 5 -9.03 5.15 6.87
C PHE A 5 -8.06 5.42 5.72
N LEU A 6 -7.42 6.60 5.74
CA LEU A 6 -6.41 6.97 4.76
C LEU A 6 -5.22 5.99 4.77
N TYR A 7 -4.80 5.52 5.95
CA TYR A 7 -3.77 4.49 6.06
C TYR A 7 -4.16 3.20 5.34
N VAL A 8 -5.37 2.70 5.61
CA VAL A 8 -5.88 1.46 5.00
C VAL A 8 -6.00 1.62 3.48
N ASP A 9 -6.52 2.74 3.00
CA ASP A 9 -6.70 2.99 1.58
C ASP A 9 -5.36 3.04 0.83
N VAL A 10 -4.39 3.80 1.36
CA VAL A 10 -3.05 3.89 0.76
C VAL A 10 -2.35 2.53 0.79
N ALA A 11 -2.45 1.78 1.89
CA ALA A 11 -1.87 0.45 1.99
C ALA A 11 -2.53 -0.55 1.01
N ALA A 12 -3.84 -0.50 0.85
CA ALA A 12 -4.58 -1.36 -0.07
C ALA A 12 -4.25 -1.05 -1.54
N GLN A 13 -4.18 0.24 -1.90
CA GLN A 13 -3.72 0.67 -3.22
C GLN A 13 -2.30 0.20 -3.49
N ARG A 14 -1.41 0.34 -2.50
CA ARG A 14 -0.03 -0.10 -2.64
C ARG A 14 0.10 -1.62 -2.78
N ALA A 15 -0.64 -2.40 -1.99
CA ALA A 15 -0.70 -3.85 -2.13
C ALA A 15 -1.17 -4.29 -3.54
N LYS A 16 -2.13 -3.56 -4.13
CA LYS A 16 -2.55 -3.78 -5.52
C LYS A 16 -1.42 -3.50 -6.52
N GLN A 17 -0.59 -2.48 -6.31
CA GLN A 17 0.58 -2.23 -7.16
C GLN A 17 1.59 -3.38 -7.07
N LEU A 18 1.88 -3.85 -5.86
CA LEU A 18 2.81 -4.96 -5.63
C LEU A 18 2.32 -6.27 -6.27
N ARG A 19 1.01 -6.57 -6.18
CA ARG A 19 0.40 -7.72 -6.88
C ARG A 19 0.50 -7.64 -8.40
N ARG A 20 0.65 -6.42 -8.95
CA ARG A 20 0.86 -6.17 -10.39
C ARG A 20 2.33 -6.18 -10.80
N GLY A 21 3.24 -6.54 -9.89
CA GLY A 21 4.68 -6.61 -10.16
C GLY A 21 5.45 -5.32 -9.87
N ALA A 22 4.86 -4.34 -9.19
CA ALA A 22 5.63 -3.19 -8.72
C ALA A 22 6.69 -3.67 -7.70
N LEU A 23 7.88 -3.07 -7.76
CA LEU A 23 8.95 -3.40 -6.83
C LEU A 23 8.67 -2.82 -5.44
N PRO A 24 8.96 -3.56 -4.36
CA PRO A 24 9.00 -3.02 -3.01
C PRO A 24 9.99 -1.85 -2.90
N ARG A 25 9.62 -0.81 -2.15
CA ARG A 25 10.48 0.33 -1.81
C ARG A 25 11.33 0.07 -0.56
N LEU A 26 11.08 -1.04 0.12
CA LEU A 26 11.91 -1.50 1.23
C LEU A 26 12.93 -2.51 0.67
N GLU A 27 14.20 -2.11 0.66
CA GLU A 27 15.33 -2.92 0.17
C GLU A 27 15.39 -4.30 0.86
N GLU A 28 15.08 -4.34 2.16
CA GLU A 28 15.00 -5.57 2.97
C GLU A 28 13.96 -6.60 2.48
N LEU A 29 12.98 -6.17 1.67
CA LEU A 29 11.85 -6.98 1.20
C LEU A 29 11.87 -7.20 -0.31
N ALA A 30 12.89 -6.69 -1.01
CA ALA A 30 13.08 -6.89 -2.44
C ALA A 30 13.50 -8.34 -2.79
N GLY A 31 13.96 -9.11 -1.80
CA GLY A 31 14.39 -10.51 -1.96
C GLY A 31 13.25 -11.53 -1.84
N GLY A 32 12.85 -12.09 -2.98
CA GLY A 32 12.32 -13.46 -3.11
C GLY A 32 10.83 -13.65 -2.86
N ALA A 33 10.06 -13.77 -3.96
CA ALA A 33 8.68 -14.27 -4.00
C ALA A 33 8.61 -15.72 -4.53
N GLU A 34 9.73 -16.45 -4.53
CA GLU A 34 9.92 -17.63 -5.38
C GLU A 34 9.26 -18.93 -4.88
N ALA A 35 8.64 -18.95 -3.69
CA ALA A 35 8.11 -20.19 -3.10
C ALA A 35 6.78 -20.06 -2.31
N ASP A 36 6.02 -18.98 -2.50
CA ASP A 36 4.76 -18.78 -1.78
C ASP A 36 3.54 -19.17 -2.62
N THR A 37 2.52 -19.75 -1.97
CA THR A 37 1.21 -19.95 -2.60
C THR A 37 0.55 -18.59 -2.89
N PRO A 38 -0.38 -18.49 -3.86
CA PRO A 38 -1.00 -17.21 -4.23
C PRO A 38 -1.61 -16.44 -3.04
N VAL A 39 -2.23 -17.15 -2.09
CA VAL A 39 -2.80 -16.56 -0.87
C VAL A 39 -1.72 -16.01 0.06
N LYS A 40 -0.65 -16.79 0.29
CA LYS A 40 0.48 -16.35 1.13
C LYS A 40 1.20 -15.17 0.51
N LEU A 41 1.35 -15.16 -0.80
CA LEU A 41 1.91 -14.05 -1.55
C LEU A 41 1.07 -12.78 -1.38
N SER A 42 -0.26 -12.86 -1.47
CA SER A 42 -1.13 -11.68 -1.25
C SER A 42 -0.96 -11.10 0.17
N HIS A 43 -0.99 -11.95 1.21
CA HIS A 43 -0.79 -11.49 2.59
C HIS A 43 0.61 -10.91 2.82
N LYS A 44 1.64 -11.48 2.18
CA LYS A 44 3.00 -10.95 2.22
C LYS A 44 3.07 -9.56 1.58
N LEU A 45 2.46 -9.38 0.41
CA LEU A 45 2.45 -8.10 -0.30
C LEU A 45 1.64 -7.03 0.46
N GLU A 46 0.55 -7.42 1.12
CA GLU A 46 -0.19 -6.53 2.03
C GLU A 46 0.68 -6.08 3.21
N ARG A 47 1.41 -7.00 3.83
CA ARG A 47 2.35 -6.68 4.90
C ARG A 47 3.48 -5.74 4.43
N ILE A 48 4.00 -5.96 3.22
CA ILE A 48 5.01 -5.07 2.61
C ILE A 48 4.42 -3.68 2.41
N ALA A 49 3.22 -3.57 1.83
CA ALA A 49 2.54 -2.30 1.61
C ALA A 49 2.32 -1.54 2.92
N MET A 50 1.83 -2.21 3.96
CA MET A 50 1.65 -1.61 5.29
C MET A 50 2.96 -1.08 5.87
N ARG A 51 4.06 -1.85 5.78
CA ARG A 51 5.39 -1.38 6.25
C ARG A 51 5.92 -0.20 5.45
N GLU A 52 5.65 -0.15 4.14
CA GLU A 52 6.04 0.99 3.30
C GLU A 52 5.30 2.26 3.70
N VAL A 53 4.01 2.15 4.02
CA VAL A 53 3.20 3.26 4.51
C VAL A 53 3.68 3.73 5.88
N ASP A 54 3.92 2.80 6.81
CA ASP A 54 4.41 3.12 8.16
C ASP A 54 5.77 3.84 8.14
N ARG A 55 6.69 3.39 7.27
CA ARG A 55 8.00 4.02 7.05
C ARG A 55 7.97 5.25 6.15
N ARG A 56 6.78 5.77 5.81
CA ARG A 56 6.57 6.94 4.93
C ARG A 56 7.32 6.85 3.60
N LYS A 57 7.43 5.64 3.03
CA LYS A 57 8.04 5.40 1.71
C LYS A 57 7.02 5.54 0.57
N ILE A 58 5.75 5.78 0.89
CA ILE A 58 4.69 6.02 -0.08
C ILE A 58 4.36 7.51 -0.13
N HIS A 59 4.60 8.12 -1.29
CA HIS A 59 3.99 9.40 -1.65
C HIS A 59 2.57 9.15 -2.16
N TYR A 60 1.61 9.90 -1.65
CA TYR A 60 0.23 9.88 -2.07
C TYR A 60 -0.33 11.30 -1.93
N ASP A 61 -1.25 11.65 -2.83
CA ASP A 61 -1.96 12.92 -2.79
C ASP A 61 -3.42 12.63 -2.42
N VAL A 62 -3.97 13.46 -1.53
CA VAL A 62 -5.39 13.43 -1.20
C VAL A 62 -6.05 14.58 -1.96
N PRO A 63 -6.98 14.32 -2.88
CA PRO A 63 -7.69 15.39 -3.56
C PRO A 63 -8.49 16.21 -2.54
N ASP A 64 -8.59 17.52 -2.76
CA ASP A 64 -9.44 18.38 -1.94
C ASP A 64 -10.86 17.81 -1.88
N PRO A 65 -11.50 17.82 -0.69
CA PRO A 65 -12.89 17.41 -0.58
C PRO A 65 -13.71 18.31 -1.51
N ALA A 66 -14.47 17.70 -2.42
CA ALA A 66 -15.38 18.43 -3.29
C ALA A 66 -16.26 19.34 -2.40
N PRO A 67 -16.50 20.61 -2.80
CA PRO A 67 -17.35 21.49 -2.02
C PRO A 67 -18.67 20.76 -1.81
N ALA A 68 -19.08 20.63 -0.55
CA ALA A 68 -20.38 20.08 -0.21
C ALA A 68 -21.40 20.92 -1.00
N SER A 69 -22.03 20.30 -2.01
CA SER A 69 -23.13 20.92 -2.72
C SER A 69 -24.23 21.15 -1.70
N GLY A 70 -24.22 22.35 -1.11
CA GLY A 70 -25.25 22.83 -0.21
C GLY A 70 -26.52 23.10 -0.99
N GLU A 71 -27.61 22.56 -0.48
CA GLU A 71 -29.01 22.75 -0.88
C GLU A 71 -29.45 24.22 -0.88
#